data_AF-A0A437PX36-F1
#
_entry.id   AF-A0A437PX36-F1
#
_cell.length_a   1.000
_cell.length_b   1.000
_cell.length_c   1.000
_cell.angle_alpha   90.00
_cell.angle_beta   90.00
_cell.angle_gamma   90.00
#
_symmetry.space_group_name_H-M   'P 1'
#
loop_
_entity.id
_entity.type
_entity.pdbx_description
1 polymer ?
#
loop_
_entity_poly.entity_id
_entity_poly.type
_entity_poly.pdbx_seq_one_letter_code
_entity_poly.pdbx_strand_id
1 'polypeptide(L)'
;MKFLTFILLLMGTSIVAQDFTPLYVGEIPNYIQGPDSSKYVVTNGILRISKVSIPKYKFFKAAKAKENAPCVIICPGGGYTILAASHEGADVALKFNELGIHVLLLHYRLPDVKSQKNKSIAPIQDAQQAIRIARKNANAWGIDVNKIGIMGFSAGGHLASTASTHFETDFTEFGDGISLRPDFQILLYPVITMKEFGHQGSKNNLIGAKAKIDSVDLFSNELHVTSTTPKAFIVHASDDGAVPLKNTLVYADALAYHQVPLGMYIYPNGGHGFGLNNKTSQEQWFDRLVIWLKDQKIL
;
A
#
# COMPACT_ATOMS: atom_id res chain seq x y z
N MET A 1 55.20 -11.45 42.07
CA MET A 1 53.84 -12.01 41.83
C MET A 1 52.80 -10.90 41.95
N LYS A 2 52.40 -10.28 40.84
CA LYS A 2 51.09 -9.62 40.68
C LYS A 2 50.73 -9.73 39.20
N PHE A 3 49.84 -10.66 38.87
CA PHE A 3 49.26 -10.81 37.54
C PHE A 3 48.39 -9.59 37.25
N LEU A 4 48.63 -8.92 36.13
CA LEU A 4 47.74 -7.88 35.61
C LEU A 4 46.87 -8.53 34.54
N THR A 5 45.64 -8.88 34.91
CA THR A 5 44.66 -9.49 34.01
C THR A 5 44.04 -8.41 33.14
N PHE A 6 44.33 -8.45 31.83
CA PHE A 6 43.72 -7.56 30.85
C PHE A 6 42.35 -8.13 30.47
N ILE A 7 41.27 -7.52 30.96
CA ILE A 7 39.90 -7.86 30.56
C ILE A 7 39.62 -7.12 29.24
N LEU A 8 39.65 -7.85 28.14
CA LEU A 8 39.24 -7.34 26.83
C LEU A 8 37.71 -7.36 26.77
N LEU A 9 37.09 -6.20 26.94
CA LEU A 9 35.65 -6.03 26.74
C LEU A 9 35.35 -6.11 25.24
N LEU A 10 34.90 -7.27 24.76
CA LEU A 10 34.33 -7.42 23.42
C LEU A 10 32.95 -6.74 23.41
N MET A 11 32.91 -5.49 22.96
CA MET A 11 31.66 -4.83 22.58
C MET A 11 31.11 -5.53 21.32
N GLY A 12 30.08 -6.35 21.51
CA GLY A 12 29.29 -6.86 20.40
C GLY A 12 28.59 -5.71 19.69
N THR A 13 28.96 -5.44 18.45
CA THR A 13 28.21 -4.55 17.57
C THR A 13 26.97 -5.31 17.10
N SER A 14 25.81 -4.95 17.64
CA SER A 14 24.52 -5.39 17.09
C SER A 14 24.31 -4.74 15.73
N ILE A 15 24.79 -5.38 14.66
CA ILE A 15 24.49 -5.00 13.27
C ILE A 15 23.19 -5.68 12.87
N VAL A 16 22.04 -5.06 13.14
CA VAL A 16 20.78 -5.32 12.40
C VAL A 16 19.94 -4.03 12.35
N ALA A 17 20.34 -3.09 11.51
CA ALA A 17 19.54 -1.90 11.18
C ALA A 17 19.54 -1.70 9.66
N GLN A 18 18.82 -2.56 8.93
CA GLN A 18 18.38 -2.21 7.58
C GLN A 18 17.04 -1.48 7.72
N ASP A 19 17.18 -0.22 8.12
CA ASP A 19 16.12 0.75 8.38
C ASP A 19 15.51 1.25 7.07
N PHE A 20 14.23 1.60 7.13
CA PHE A 20 13.47 2.14 6.01
C PHE A 20 14.18 3.35 5.36
N THR A 21 14.19 3.38 4.03
CA THR A 21 14.77 4.45 3.21
C THR A 21 13.77 5.60 3.04
N PRO A 22 14.19 6.88 3.16
CA PRO A 22 13.34 8.02 2.82
C PRO A 22 12.78 7.90 1.41
N LEU A 23 11.49 8.22 1.24
CA LEU A 23 10.82 8.14 -0.06
C LEU A 23 11.23 9.29 -1.01
N TYR A 24 11.61 10.43 -0.45
CA TYR A 24 12.09 11.59 -1.20
C TYR A 24 13.56 11.85 -0.86
N VAL A 25 14.34 12.17 -1.88
CA VAL A 25 15.70 12.70 -1.72
C VAL A 25 15.59 14.22 -1.75
N GLY A 26 15.78 14.87 -0.60
CA GLY A 26 15.61 16.32 -0.46
C GLY A 26 14.22 16.72 0.05
N GLU A 27 13.61 17.72 -0.60
CA GLU A 27 12.31 18.25 -0.19
C GLU A 27 11.18 17.23 -0.42
N ILE A 28 10.29 17.11 0.57
CA ILE A 28 9.07 16.33 0.44
C ILE A 28 7.99 17.27 -0.11
N PRO A 29 7.39 17.00 -1.29
CA PRO A 29 6.37 17.86 -1.86
C PRO A 29 5.19 17.97 -0.89
N ASN A 30 4.51 19.12 -0.90
CA ASN A 30 3.35 19.38 -0.05
C ASN A 30 3.62 19.29 1.47
N TYR A 31 4.88 19.20 1.91
CA TYR A 31 5.26 19.14 3.32
C TYR A 31 5.32 20.54 3.96
N ILE A 32 4.91 20.64 5.22
CA ILE A 32 5.16 21.77 6.10
C ILE A 32 6.36 21.39 6.97
N GLN A 33 7.44 22.16 6.87
CA GLN A 33 8.71 21.86 7.53
C GLN A 33 8.50 21.57 9.03
N GLY A 34 9.02 20.44 9.50
CA GLY A 34 8.91 20.01 10.88
C GLY A 34 9.71 18.73 11.17
N PRO A 35 9.66 18.22 12.40
CA PRO A 35 10.29 16.94 12.74
C PRO A 35 9.47 15.74 12.22
N ASP A 36 10.13 14.57 12.12
CA ASP A 36 9.44 13.29 11.96
C ASP A 36 8.50 13.07 13.15
N SER A 37 7.20 13.03 12.88
CA SER A 37 6.15 12.87 13.89
C SER A 37 5.72 11.41 14.05
N SER A 38 6.32 10.49 13.28
CA SER A 38 5.96 9.07 13.25
C SER A 38 6.09 8.44 14.64
N LYS A 39 5.06 7.69 15.06
CA LYS A 39 5.09 6.92 16.31
C LYS A 39 4.83 5.46 16.05
N TYR A 40 5.73 4.61 16.54
CA TYR A 40 5.72 3.16 16.36
C TYR A 40 5.22 2.50 17.64
N VAL A 41 4.14 1.72 17.54
CA VAL A 41 3.54 1.02 18.66
C VAL A 41 3.22 -0.41 18.25
N VAL A 42 3.66 -1.39 19.02
CA VAL A 42 3.25 -2.78 18.85
C VAL A 42 2.09 -3.06 19.80
N THR A 43 0.96 -3.49 19.28
CA THR A 43 -0.20 -3.89 20.08
C THR A 43 -0.78 -5.19 19.53
N ASN A 44 -0.90 -6.20 20.39
CA ASN A 44 -1.32 -7.56 20.04
C ASN A 44 -0.46 -8.17 18.91
N GLY A 45 0.87 -7.98 18.98
CA GLY A 45 1.81 -8.46 17.96
C GLY A 45 1.82 -7.68 16.65
N ILE A 46 0.93 -6.69 16.48
CA ILE A 46 0.84 -5.88 15.27
C ILE A 46 1.57 -4.56 15.49
N LEU A 47 2.65 -4.33 14.73
CA LEU A 47 3.25 -3.01 14.56
C LEU A 47 2.26 -2.07 13.87
N ARG A 48 1.95 -0.96 14.54
CA ARG A 48 1.17 0.16 14.03
C ARG A 48 2.01 1.43 14.06
N ILE A 49 1.96 2.19 12.97
CA ILE A 49 2.69 3.45 12.85
C ILE A 49 1.67 4.57 12.69
N SER A 50 1.66 5.53 13.61
CA SER A 50 0.76 6.69 13.54
C SER A 50 1.54 7.96 13.20
N LYS A 51 0.83 9.01 12.76
CA LYS A 51 1.40 10.36 12.50
C LYS A 51 2.60 10.38 11.54
N VAL A 52 2.62 9.48 10.56
CA VAL A 52 3.68 9.44 9.55
C VAL A 52 3.70 10.76 8.79
N SER A 53 4.71 11.58 9.05
CA SER A 53 4.90 12.88 8.40
C SER A 53 6.05 12.87 7.39
N ILE A 54 7.01 11.96 7.57
CA ILE A 54 8.12 11.69 6.64
C ILE A 54 7.92 10.30 6.04
N PRO A 55 7.57 10.20 4.75
CA PRO A 55 7.30 8.91 4.12
C PRO A 55 8.60 8.15 3.85
N LYS A 56 8.52 6.84 4.02
CA LYS A 56 9.66 5.94 3.82
C LYS A 56 9.21 4.68 3.08
N TYR A 57 10.16 3.95 2.53
CA TYR A 57 9.91 2.64 1.96
C TYR A 57 10.98 1.64 2.40
N LYS A 58 10.64 0.35 2.28
CA LYS A 58 11.62 -0.73 2.37
C LYS A 58 11.46 -1.65 1.17
N PHE A 59 12.56 -1.90 0.48
CA PHE A 59 12.61 -2.86 -0.62
C PHE A 59 12.91 -4.26 -0.08
N PHE A 60 11.96 -5.17 -0.27
CA PHE A 60 12.05 -6.59 0.07
C PHE A 60 12.45 -7.35 -1.21
N LYS A 61 13.75 -7.56 -1.36
CA LYS A 61 14.30 -8.33 -2.49
C LYS A 61 13.98 -9.81 -2.32
N ALA A 62 13.22 -10.39 -3.24
CA ALA A 62 12.97 -11.82 -3.26
C ALA A 62 14.24 -12.58 -3.67
N ALA A 63 14.76 -13.42 -2.78
CA ALA A 63 15.97 -14.21 -3.04
C ALA A 63 15.78 -15.23 -4.18
N LYS A 64 14.54 -15.67 -4.41
CA LYS A 64 14.16 -16.62 -5.47
C LYS A 64 13.68 -15.95 -6.76
N ALA A 65 13.84 -14.63 -6.88
CA ALA A 65 13.45 -13.90 -8.09
C ALA A 65 14.23 -14.40 -9.30
N LYS A 66 13.51 -14.59 -10.41
CA LYS A 66 14.13 -14.73 -11.74
C LYS A 66 14.56 -13.33 -12.22
N GLU A 67 15.35 -13.28 -13.29
CA GLU A 67 15.53 -12.01 -14.00
C GLU A 67 14.19 -11.43 -14.45
N ASN A 68 14.05 -10.10 -14.39
CA ASN A 68 12.80 -9.39 -14.71
C ASN A 68 11.61 -9.94 -13.90
N ALA A 69 11.75 -9.97 -12.58
CA ALA A 69 10.69 -10.41 -11.68
C ALA A 69 9.63 -9.31 -11.47
N PRO A 70 8.36 -9.67 -11.21
CA PRO A 70 7.35 -8.69 -10.85
C PRO A 70 7.67 -8.02 -9.50
N CYS A 71 7.15 -6.81 -9.32
CA CYS A 71 7.23 -6.06 -8.06
C CYS A 71 5.83 -5.64 -7.60
N VAL A 72 5.56 -5.72 -6.29
CA VAL A 72 4.33 -5.23 -5.69
C VAL A 72 4.64 -4.14 -4.67
N ILE A 73 4.03 -2.97 -4.84
CA ILE A 73 4.08 -1.89 -3.86
C ILE A 73 2.95 -2.12 -2.86
N ILE A 74 3.25 -2.22 -1.57
CA ILE A 74 2.25 -2.47 -0.52
C ILE A 74 1.94 -1.19 0.25
N CYS A 75 0.66 -0.84 0.29
CA CYS A 75 0.08 0.23 1.10
C CYS A 75 -0.72 -0.39 2.28
N PRO A 76 -0.18 -0.41 3.51
CA PRO A 76 -0.90 -0.92 4.67
C PRO A 76 -2.20 -0.15 4.94
N GLY A 77 -3.18 -0.78 5.60
CA GLY A 77 -4.41 -0.12 6.03
C GLY A 77 -4.24 0.66 7.33
N GLY A 78 -5.38 1.06 7.92
CA GLY A 78 -5.43 1.79 9.19
C GLY A 78 -6.23 3.08 9.17
N GLY A 79 -7.22 3.18 8.29
CA GLY A 79 -8.18 4.28 8.28
C GLY A 79 -7.58 5.67 8.02
N TYR A 80 -6.38 5.75 7.42
CA TYR A 80 -5.59 6.99 7.34
C TYR A 80 -5.22 7.60 8.71
N THR A 81 -5.33 6.84 9.82
CA THR A 81 -4.89 7.25 11.17
C THR A 81 -3.61 6.54 11.61
N ILE A 82 -3.44 5.29 11.16
CA ILE A 82 -2.26 4.46 11.39
C ILE A 82 -1.91 3.72 10.10
N LEU A 83 -0.72 3.14 10.07
CA LEU A 83 -0.32 2.08 9.15
C LEU A 83 -0.24 0.76 9.91
N ALA A 84 -0.97 -0.26 9.48
CA ALA A 84 -0.92 -1.61 10.04
C ALA A 84 0.31 -2.39 9.53
N ALA A 85 1.49 -1.79 9.71
CA ALA A 85 2.74 -2.05 8.98
C ALA A 85 3.33 -3.48 9.04
N SER A 86 2.88 -4.31 9.99
CA SER A 86 3.30 -5.72 10.09
C SER A 86 2.36 -6.64 9.27
N HIS A 87 1.20 -7.00 9.82
CA HIS A 87 0.30 -8.00 9.23
C HIS A 87 -0.33 -7.62 7.87
N GLU A 88 -0.35 -6.33 7.52
CA GLU A 88 -0.77 -5.82 6.20
C GLU A 88 0.41 -5.25 5.40
N GLY A 89 1.64 -5.45 5.90
CA GLY A 89 2.87 -4.92 5.32
C GLY A 89 3.95 -5.99 5.25
N ALA A 90 4.84 -6.03 6.24
CA ALA A 90 6.01 -6.91 6.23
C ALA A 90 5.66 -8.40 6.07
N ASP A 91 4.61 -8.90 6.73
CA ASP A 91 4.24 -10.33 6.64
C ASP A 91 3.81 -10.70 5.21
N VAL A 92 3.09 -9.81 4.56
CA VAL A 92 2.63 -9.96 3.17
C VAL A 92 3.82 -9.83 2.21
N ALA A 93 4.74 -8.91 2.48
CA ALA A 93 5.97 -8.75 1.70
C ALA A 93 6.81 -10.04 1.69
N LEU A 94 6.97 -10.67 2.84
CA LEU A 94 7.67 -11.95 2.96
C LEU A 94 6.95 -13.06 2.19
N LYS A 95 5.60 -13.10 2.25
CA LYS A 95 4.81 -14.08 1.49
C LYS A 95 4.98 -13.92 -0.03
N PHE A 96 5.05 -12.70 -0.54
CA PHE A 96 5.37 -12.46 -1.96
C PHE A 96 6.80 -12.88 -2.32
N ASN A 97 7.77 -12.62 -1.44
CA ASN A 97 9.15 -13.01 -1.67
C ASN A 97 9.34 -14.53 -1.78
N GLU A 98 8.52 -15.33 -1.09
CA GLU A 98 8.49 -16.80 -1.25
C GLU A 98 8.19 -17.23 -2.70
N LEU A 99 7.45 -16.42 -3.45
CA LEU A 99 7.09 -16.63 -4.85
C LEU A 99 8.07 -16.02 -5.86
N GLY A 100 9.16 -15.40 -5.39
CA GLY A 100 10.09 -14.69 -6.28
C GLY A 100 9.60 -13.30 -6.71
N ILE A 101 8.59 -12.74 -6.04
CA ILE A 101 8.05 -11.40 -6.33
C ILE A 101 8.72 -10.37 -5.41
N HIS A 102 9.31 -9.33 -5.99
CA HIS A 102 9.86 -8.21 -5.23
C HIS A 102 8.75 -7.40 -4.57
N VAL A 103 9.04 -6.78 -3.42
CA VAL A 103 8.07 -5.89 -2.76
C VAL A 103 8.70 -4.57 -2.36
N LEU A 104 7.96 -3.48 -2.57
CA LEU A 104 8.27 -2.17 -1.99
C LEU A 104 7.18 -1.86 -0.95
N LEU A 105 7.50 -2.03 0.33
CA LEU A 105 6.58 -1.69 1.41
C LEU A 105 6.63 -0.18 1.66
N LEU A 106 5.50 0.49 1.48
CA LEU A 106 5.38 1.93 1.60
C LEU A 106 4.83 2.32 2.98
N HIS A 107 5.60 3.13 3.71
CA HIS A 107 5.11 3.92 4.83
C HIS A 107 4.73 5.31 4.32
N TYR A 108 3.51 5.43 3.82
CA TYR A 108 2.97 6.68 3.28
C TYR A 108 2.55 7.64 4.40
N ARG A 109 2.55 8.93 4.10
CA ARG A 109 2.12 9.99 4.99
C ARG A 109 0.66 9.83 5.35
N LEU A 110 0.36 10.01 6.63
CA LEU A 110 -1.00 10.04 7.11
C LEU A 110 -1.52 11.49 7.05
N PRO A 111 -2.74 11.74 6.54
CA PRO A 111 -3.30 13.08 6.40
C PRO A 111 -3.33 13.86 7.73
N ASP A 112 -2.58 14.96 7.81
CA ASP A 112 -2.47 15.88 8.93
C ASP A 112 -2.11 17.30 8.44
N VAL A 113 -3.04 18.24 8.64
CA VAL A 113 -2.89 19.67 8.28
C VAL A 113 -1.71 20.35 8.96
N LYS A 114 -1.15 19.79 10.04
CA LYS A 114 0.04 20.32 10.72
C LYS A 114 1.32 20.03 9.95
N SER A 115 1.31 19.02 9.08
CA SER A 115 2.49 18.55 8.36
C SER A 115 2.34 18.64 6.85
N GLN A 116 1.15 18.89 6.32
CA GLN A 116 0.92 19.00 4.87
C GLN A 116 0.05 20.21 4.49
N LYS A 117 0.41 20.89 3.40
CA LYS A 117 -0.35 22.05 2.86
C LYS A 117 -1.74 21.63 2.38
N ASN A 118 -1.82 20.45 1.75
CA ASN A 118 -3.04 19.75 1.35
C ASN A 118 -2.95 18.29 1.81
N LYS A 119 -3.57 17.99 2.96
CA LYS A 119 -3.53 16.65 3.54
C LYS A 119 -4.15 15.55 2.66
N SER A 120 -5.08 15.90 1.76
CA SER A 120 -5.84 14.94 0.96
C SER A 120 -4.99 14.30 -0.14
N ILE A 121 -3.96 15.01 -0.64
CA ILE A 121 -3.11 14.50 -1.72
C ILE A 121 -1.81 13.86 -1.22
N ALA A 122 -1.40 14.09 0.02
CA ALA A 122 -0.15 13.57 0.55
C ALA A 122 0.00 12.04 0.41
N PRO A 123 -1.04 11.22 0.68
CA PRO A 123 -0.94 9.77 0.47
C PRO A 123 -0.73 9.38 -1.00
N ILE A 124 -1.48 9.96 -1.95
CA ILE A 124 -1.34 9.62 -3.39
C ILE A 124 0.01 10.09 -3.95
N GLN A 125 0.53 11.23 -3.50
CA GLN A 125 1.88 11.67 -3.83
C GLN A 125 2.93 10.61 -3.46
N ASP A 126 2.78 10.01 -2.28
CA ASP A 126 3.70 8.99 -1.80
C ASP A 126 3.55 7.68 -2.56
N ALA A 127 2.31 7.28 -2.88
CA ALA A 127 2.05 6.08 -3.69
C ALA A 127 2.62 6.21 -5.11
N GLN A 128 2.41 7.35 -5.77
CA GLN A 128 2.96 7.62 -7.10
C GLN A 128 4.49 7.67 -7.07
N GLN A 129 5.08 8.31 -6.07
CA GLN A 129 6.54 8.32 -5.93
C GLN A 129 7.10 6.91 -5.68
N ALA A 130 6.40 6.05 -4.95
CA ALA A 130 6.79 4.64 -4.77
C ALA A 130 6.76 3.86 -6.10
N ILE A 131 5.72 4.05 -6.92
CA ILE A 131 5.63 3.48 -8.28
C ILE A 131 6.81 3.97 -9.13
N ARG A 132 7.05 5.28 -9.09
CA ARG A 132 8.15 5.92 -9.83
C ARG A 132 9.52 5.38 -9.40
N ILE A 133 9.75 5.19 -8.09
CA ILE A 133 10.99 4.62 -7.54
C ILE A 133 11.18 3.19 -8.03
N ALA A 134 10.16 2.35 -7.95
CA ALA A 134 10.24 0.97 -8.43
C ALA A 134 10.59 0.93 -9.93
N ARG A 135 9.94 1.78 -10.72
CA ARG A 135 10.15 1.87 -12.17
C ARG A 135 11.54 2.43 -12.52
N LYS A 136 11.98 3.49 -11.84
CA LYS A 136 13.31 4.10 -12.00
C LYS A 136 14.45 3.14 -11.65
N ASN A 137 14.27 2.31 -10.63
CA ASN A 137 15.29 1.36 -10.17
C ASN A 137 15.12 -0.04 -10.76
N ALA A 138 14.20 -0.22 -11.74
CA ALA A 138 13.80 -1.55 -12.18
C ALA A 138 14.98 -2.43 -12.62
N ASN A 139 15.87 -1.90 -13.45
CA ASN A 139 17.08 -2.60 -13.89
C ASN A 139 17.99 -2.97 -12.70
N ALA A 140 18.29 -2.02 -11.82
CA ALA A 140 19.16 -2.24 -10.66
C ALA A 140 18.57 -3.25 -9.65
N TRP A 141 17.24 -3.35 -9.58
CA TRP A 141 16.53 -4.23 -8.66
C TRP A 141 16.11 -5.56 -9.29
N GLY A 142 16.32 -5.75 -10.60
CA GLY A 142 15.91 -6.96 -11.32
C GLY A 142 14.39 -7.05 -11.56
N ILE A 143 13.70 -5.91 -11.59
CA ILE A 143 12.26 -5.81 -11.76
C ILE A 143 11.89 -5.70 -13.24
N ASP A 144 10.86 -6.41 -13.68
CA ASP A 144 10.21 -6.15 -14.96
C ASP A 144 9.42 -4.84 -14.88
N VAL A 145 9.81 -3.86 -15.69
CA VAL A 145 9.23 -2.52 -15.73
C VAL A 145 7.74 -2.50 -16.08
N ASN A 146 7.23 -3.58 -16.69
CA ASN A 146 5.83 -3.78 -17.08
C ASN A 146 5.05 -4.70 -16.12
N LYS A 147 5.63 -5.04 -14.96
CA LYS A 147 5.00 -5.87 -13.93
C LYS A 147 5.16 -5.27 -12.53
N ILE A 148 4.91 -3.97 -12.43
CA ILE A 148 4.91 -3.21 -11.17
C ILE A 148 3.45 -3.00 -10.74
N GLY A 149 2.99 -3.84 -9.81
CA GLY A 149 1.65 -3.71 -9.25
C GLY A 149 1.61 -2.87 -7.98
N ILE A 150 0.41 -2.44 -7.60
CA ILE A 150 0.13 -1.83 -6.31
C ILE A 150 -0.89 -2.65 -5.54
N MET A 151 -0.70 -2.74 -4.23
CA MET A 151 -1.55 -3.48 -3.34
C MET A 151 -1.93 -2.62 -2.15
N GLY A 152 -3.16 -2.78 -1.65
CA GLY A 152 -3.54 -2.14 -0.41
C GLY A 152 -4.67 -2.82 0.34
N PHE A 153 -4.71 -2.54 1.63
CA PHE A 153 -5.67 -3.08 2.59
C PHE A 153 -6.55 -1.96 3.16
N SER A 154 -7.87 -2.11 3.22
CA SER A 154 -8.76 -1.10 3.83
C SER A 154 -8.51 0.31 3.25
N ALA A 155 -8.11 1.28 4.07
CA ALA A 155 -7.69 2.62 3.62
C ALA A 155 -6.44 2.63 2.72
N GLY A 156 -5.53 1.67 2.89
CA GLY A 156 -4.44 1.43 1.94
C GLY A 156 -4.96 0.89 0.62
N GLY A 157 -6.07 0.13 0.64
CA GLY A 157 -6.80 -0.30 -0.56
C GLY A 157 -7.46 0.86 -1.30
N HIS A 158 -7.95 1.85 -0.55
CA HIS A 158 -8.36 3.13 -1.14
C HIS A 158 -7.17 3.81 -1.82
N LEU A 159 -6.03 3.94 -1.14
CA LEU A 159 -4.83 4.55 -1.73
C LEU A 159 -4.36 3.81 -3.00
N ALA A 160 -4.32 2.48 -2.97
CA ALA A 160 -3.92 1.66 -4.11
C ALA A 160 -4.87 1.83 -5.30
N SER A 161 -6.19 1.88 -5.06
CA SER A 161 -7.17 2.13 -6.12
C SER A 161 -7.13 3.58 -6.62
N THR A 162 -6.92 4.58 -5.76
CA THR A 162 -6.75 5.99 -6.20
C THR A 162 -5.52 6.14 -7.09
N ALA A 163 -4.37 5.53 -6.73
CA ALA A 163 -3.20 5.53 -7.60
C ALA A 163 -3.44 4.79 -8.93
N SER A 164 -4.35 3.81 -8.93
CA SER A 164 -4.73 3.03 -10.11
C SER A 164 -5.77 3.71 -11.00
N THR A 165 -6.44 4.78 -10.53
CA THR A 165 -7.43 5.54 -11.32
C THR A 165 -6.98 6.98 -11.62
N HIS A 166 -6.02 7.53 -10.86
CA HIS A 166 -5.56 8.92 -11.01
C HIS A 166 -4.16 9.03 -11.62
N PHE A 167 -3.62 7.96 -12.20
CA PHE A 167 -2.22 7.92 -12.68
C PHE A 167 -1.90 8.88 -13.84
N GLU A 168 -2.90 9.42 -14.53
CA GLU A 168 -2.71 10.45 -15.57
C GLU A 168 -2.36 11.82 -14.98
N THR A 169 -2.68 12.05 -13.69
CA THR A 169 -2.27 13.27 -12.98
C THR A 169 -1.01 12.99 -12.18
N ASP A 170 0.09 13.67 -12.50
CA ASP A 170 1.31 13.62 -11.69
C ASP A 170 1.17 14.52 -10.45
N PHE A 171 0.82 13.92 -9.31
CA PHE A 171 0.79 14.65 -8.03
C PHE A 171 2.20 14.82 -7.43
N THR A 172 3.19 14.08 -7.91
CA THR A 172 4.57 14.18 -7.41
C THR A 172 5.30 15.40 -7.93
N GLU A 173 4.86 15.94 -9.07
CA GLU A 173 5.43 17.10 -9.77
C GLU A 173 6.89 16.90 -10.23
N PHE A 174 7.37 15.65 -10.31
CA PHE A 174 8.72 15.37 -10.82
C PHE A 174 8.87 15.64 -12.31
N GLY A 175 7.82 15.40 -13.12
CA GLY A 175 7.83 15.71 -14.54
C GLY A 175 8.91 15.00 -15.36
N ASP A 176 9.44 13.87 -14.90
CA ASP A 176 10.55 13.16 -15.55
C ASP A 176 10.11 12.09 -16.56
N GLY A 177 8.83 12.10 -16.95
CA GLY A 177 8.26 11.23 -17.98
C GLY A 177 8.12 9.76 -17.57
N ILE A 178 8.47 9.40 -16.34
CA ILE A 178 8.25 8.05 -15.81
C ILE A 178 6.76 7.86 -15.58
N SER A 179 6.16 6.84 -16.22
CA SER A 179 4.76 6.51 -16.00
C SER A 179 4.48 6.32 -14.51
N LEU A 180 3.31 6.75 -14.04
CA LEU A 180 2.82 6.55 -12.67
C LEU A 180 1.71 5.50 -12.59
N ARG A 181 1.35 4.91 -13.74
CA ARG A 181 0.35 3.85 -13.83
C ARG A 181 0.91 2.53 -13.27
N PRO A 182 0.28 1.87 -12.30
CA PRO A 182 0.65 0.50 -11.95
C PRO A 182 0.19 -0.48 -13.04
N ASP A 183 0.86 -1.62 -13.19
CA ASP A 183 0.51 -2.61 -14.22
C ASP A 183 -0.65 -3.52 -13.82
N PHE A 184 -0.90 -3.61 -12.51
CA PHE A 184 -2.03 -4.32 -11.90
C PHE A 184 -2.28 -3.80 -10.48
N GLN A 185 -3.47 -4.08 -9.94
CA GLN A 185 -3.84 -3.71 -8.58
C GLN A 185 -4.38 -4.89 -7.78
N ILE A 186 -4.06 -4.94 -6.49
CA ILE A 186 -4.52 -5.97 -5.55
C ILE A 186 -5.18 -5.30 -4.34
N LEU A 187 -6.48 -5.48 -4.16
CA LEU A 187 -7.27 -4.72 -3.19
C LEU A 187 -7.90 -5.65 -2.15
N LEU A 188 -7.57 -5.44 -0.88
CA LEU A 188 -8.06 -6.27 0.22
C LEU A 188 -9.00 -5.46 1.11
N TYR A 189 -10.24 -5.94 1.21
CA TYR A 189 -11.37 -5.31 1.90
C TYR A 189 -11.33 -3.77 1.75
N PRO A 190 -11.22 -3.27 0.50
CA PRO A 190 -10.82 -1.91 0.26
C PRO A 190 -11.93 -0.94 0.65
N VAL A 191 -11.54 0.18 1.24
CA VAL A 191 -12.32 1.40 1.10
C VAL A 191 -12.22 1.83 -0.37
N ILE A 192 -13.34 2.15 -1.01
CA ILE A 192 -13.39 2.59 -2.41
C ILE A 192 -14.04 3.96 -2.51
N THR A 193 -15.22 4.11 -1.91
CA THR A 193 -16.02 5.32 -2.04
C THR A 193 -15.89 6.19 -0.79
N MET A 194 -15.97 7.51 -0.98
CA MET A 194 -16.06 8.50 0.10
C MET A 194 -17.51 8.97 0.34
N LYS A 195 -18.47 8.34 -0.35
CA LYS A 195 -19.92 8.56 -0.18
C LYS A 195 -20.42 7.99 1.17
N GLU A 196 -21.71 8.14 1.44
CA GLU A 196 -22.32 7.84 2.74
C GLU A 196 -22.15 6.38 3.20
N PHE A 197 -22.17 5.42 2.27
CA PHE A 197 -21.96 4.00 2.58
C PHE A 197 -20.47 3.60 2.65
N GLY A 198 -19.56 4.52 2.35
CA GLY A 198 -18.13 4.33 2.51
C GLY A 198 -17.71 4.34 3.98
N HIS A 199 -16.44 4.03 4.24
CA HIS A 199 -15.88 4.08 5.60
C HIS A 199 -15.66 5.53 6.04
N GLN A 200 -16.59 6.05 6.86
CA GLN A 200 -16.58 7.47 7.25
C GLN A 200 -15.33 7.89 8.03
N GLY A 201 -14.69 6.98 8.78
CA GLY A 201 -13.41 7.27 9.45
C GLY A 201 -12.31 7.63 8.45
N SER A 202 -12.14 6.81 7.39
CA SER A 202 -11.16 7.06 6.32
C SER A 202 -11.46 8.37 5.59
N LYS A 203 -12.73 8.62 5.27
CA LYS A 203 -13.21 9.86 4.65
C LYS A 203 -12.84 11.08 5.49
N ASN A 204 -13.20 11.06 6.77
CA ASN A 204 -12.99 12.20 7.66
C ASN A 204 -11.50 12.51 7.83
N ASN A 205 -10.67 11.47 7.90
CA ASN A 205 -9.22 11.63 7.99
C ASN A 205 -8.63 12.21 6.71
N LEU A 206 -8.98 11.66 5.54
CA LEU A 206 -8.44 12.11 4.26
C LEU A 206 -8.96 13.50 3.87
N ILE A 207 -10.28 13.63 3.70
CA ILE A 207 -10.91 14.82 3.09
C ILE A 207 -11.74 15.67 4.06
N GLY A 208 -11.95 15.20 5.30
CA GLY A 208 -12.68 15.94 6.33
C GLY A 208 -14.17 15.60 6.40
N ALA A 209 -14.76 15.78 7.59
CA ALA A 209 -16.16 15.44 7.84
C ALA A 209 -17.19 16.28 7.07
N LYS A 210 -16.78 17.49 6.62
CA LYS A 210 -17.60 18.41 5.83
C LYS A 210 -17.01 18.61 4.42
N ALA A 211 -16.40 17.57 3.86
CA ALA A 211 -15.83 17.62 2.52
C ALA A 211 -16.90 18.04 1.50
N LYS A 212 -16.51 18.91 0.56
CA LYS A 212 -17.36 19.30 -0.58
C LYS A 212 -17.62 18.10 -1.48
N ILE A 213 -18.73 18.12 -2.22
CA ILE A 213 -19.10 17.03 -3.13
C ILE A 213 -18.00 16.73 -4.14
N ASP A 214 -17.36 17.74 -4.74
CA ASP A 214 -16.26 17.54 -5.68
C ASP A 214 -15.09 16.76 -5.06
N SER A 215 -14.80 16.99 -3.77
CA SER A 215 -13.76 16.23 -3.06
C SER A 215 -14.23 14.83 -2.68
N VAL A 216 -15.52 14.63 -2.43
CA VAL A 216 -16.08 13.29 -2.20
C VAL A 216 -16.02 12.49 -3.49
N ASP A 217 -16.44 13.06 -4.61
CA ASP A 217 -16.43 12.41 -5.90
C ASP A 217 -15.01 12.19 -6.41
N LEU A 218 -14.09 13.15 -6.24
CA LEU A 218 -12.68 12.99 -6.59
C LEU A 218 -12.04 11.79 -5.90
N PHE A 219 -12.36 11.54 -4.63
CA PHE A 219 -11.79 10.41 -3.90
C PHE A 219 -12.78 9.22 -3.80
N SER A 220 -13.80 9.15 -4.64
CA SER A 220 -14.63 7.96 -4.79
C SER A 220 -14.17 7.20 -6.02
N ASN A 221 -13.26 6.24 -5.83
CA ASN A 221 -12.45 5.68 -6.92
C ASN A 221 -13.29 4.93 -7.98
N GLU A 222 -14.50 4.49 -7.65
CA GLU A 222 -15.43 3.88 -8.61
C GLU A 222 -15.85 4.84 -9.73
N LEU A 223 -15.78 6.16 -9.50
CA LEU A 223 -16.15 7.18 -10.47
C LEU A 223 -15.04 7.49 -11.49
N HIS A 224 -13.82 6.99 -11.26
CA HIS A 224 -12.63 7.32 -12.04
C HIS A 224 -12.05 6.10 -12.76
N VAL A 225 -12.78 4.98 -12.77
CA VAL A 225 -12.40 3.82 -13.56
C VAL A 225 -12.57 4.16 -15.05
N THR A 226 -11.61 3.74 -15.85
CA THR A 226 -11.62 3.86 -17.32
C THR A 226 -11.14 2.55 -17.93
N SER A 227 -11.17 2.43 -19.26
CA SER A 227 -10.61 1.27 -19.96
C SER A 227 -9.08 1.14 -19.82
N THR A 228 -8.39 2.19 -19.39
CA THR A 228 -6.94 2.15 -19.13
C THR A 228 -6.61 1.83 -17.66
N THR A 229 -7.61 1.76 -16.77
CA THR A 229 -7.42 1.32 -15.38
C THR A 229 -6.77 -0.08 -15.35
N PRO A 230 -5.77 -0.32 -14.48
CA PRO A 230 -5.07 -1.60 -14.41
C PRO A 230 -5.97 -2.74 -13.96
N LYS A 231 -5.69 -3.94 -14.47
CA LYS A 231 -6.34 -5.20 -14.07
C LYS A 231 -6.29 -5.38 -12.55
N ALA A 232 -7.37 -5.88 -11.98
CA ALA A 232 -7.57 -5.92 -10.54
C ALA A 232 -7.78 -7.34 -10.00
N PHE A 233 -7.26 -7.59 -8.80
CA PHE A 233 -7.67 -8.71 -7.96
C PHE A 233 -8.21 -8.18 -6.64
N ILE A 234 -9.45 -8.52 -6.29
CA ILE A 234 -10.13 -7.96 -5.11
C ILE A 234 -10.57 -9.09 -4.17
N VAL A 235 -10.29 -8.92 -2.87
CA VAL A 235 -10.73 -9.86 -1.83
C VAL A 235 -11.55 -9.10 -0.79
N HIS A 236 -12.67 -9.66 -0.34
CA HIS A 236 -13.48 -9.07 0.74
C HIS A 236 -14.15 -10.17 1.57
N ALA A 237 -14.54 -9.89 2.81
CA ALA A 237 -15.49 -10.71 3.55
C ALA A 237 -16.90 -10.14 3.44
N SER A 238 -17.92 -10.99 3.31
CA SER A 238 -19.32 -10.58 3.19
C SER A 238 -19.88 -9.97 4.47
N ASP A 239 -19.36 -10.42 5.62
CA ASP A 239 -19.71 -9.97 6.97
C ASP A 239 -18.86 -8.79 7.46
N ASP A 240 -18.14 -8.10 6.57
CA ASP A 240 -17.34 -6.93 6.94
C ASP A 240 -18.23 -5.78 7.48
N GLY A 241 -18.23 -5.62 8.80
CA GLY A 241 -18.99 -4.60 9.50
C GLY A 241 -18.33 -3.21 9.56
N ALA A 242 -17.07 -3.07 9.11
CA ALA A 242 -16.36 -1.79 9.13
C ALA A 242 -16.36 -1.13 7.75
N VAL A 243 -16.04 -1.88 6.71
CA VAL A 243 -16.08 -1.45 5.32
C VAL A 243 -17.11 -2.32 4.60
N PRO A 244 -18.30 -1.80 4.29
CA PRO A 244 -19.33 -2.61 3.66
C PRO A 244 -18.82 -3.20 2.33
N LEU A 245 -19.12 -4.50 2.09
CA LEU A 245 -18.84 -5.22 0.84
C LEU A 245 -19.23 -4.42 -0.40
N LYS A 246 -20.26 -3.57 -0.28
CA LYS A 246 -20.71 -2.64 -1.32
C LYS A 246 -19.56 -1.81 -1.94
N ASN A 247 -18.51 -1.46 -1.19
CA ASN A 247 -17.31 -0.80 -1.74
C ASN A 247 -16.67 -1.62 -2.86
N THR A 248 -16.44 -2.91 -2.62
CA THR A 248 -15.91 -3.83 -3.63
C THR A 248 -16.87 -4.00 -4.78
N LEU A 249 -18.17 -4.15 -4.52
CA LEU A 249 -19.15 -4.40 -5.58
C LEU A 249 -19.27 -3.23 -6.55
N VAL A 250 -19.29 -1.98 -6.07
CA VAL A 250 -19.37 -0.80 -6.96
C VAL A 250 -18.09 -0.60 -7.76
N TYR A 251 -16.92 -0.93 -7.20
CA TYR A 251 -15.67 -0.87 -7.95
C TYR A 251 -15.58 -1.96 -9.00
N ALA A 252 -16.00 -3.19 -8.64
CA ALA A 252 -16.05 -4.33 -9.55
C ALA A 252 -17.00 -4.07 -10.73
N ASP A 253 -18.17 -3.47 -10.46
CA ASP A 253 -19.13 -3.05 -11.49
C ASP A 253 -18.51 -2.02 -12.45
N ALA A 254 -17.86 -0.99 -11.91
CA ALA A 254 -17.16 0.01 -12.72
C ALA A 254 -16.03 -0.59 -13.59
N LEU A 255 -15.22 -1.49 -13.02
CA LEU A 255 -14.18 -2.22 -13.76
C LEU A 255 -14.79 -3.08 -14.90
N ALA A 256 -15.86 -3.81 -14.60
CA ALA A 256 -16.55 -4.64 -15.58
C ALA A 256 -17.19 -3.80 -16.70
N TYR A 257 -17.83 -2.68 -16.35
CA TYR A 257 -18.41 -1.73 -17.31
C TYR A 257 -17.35 -1.21 -18.30
N HIS A 258 -16.15 -0.89 -17.81
CA HIS A 258 -15.01 -0.47 -18.63
C HIS A 258 -14.20 -1.63 -19.24
N GLN A 259 -14.66 -2.88 -19.11
CA GLN A 259 -14.01 -4.09 -19.62
C GLN A 259 -12.57 -4.30 -19.11
N VAL A 260 -12.30 -3.85 -17.89
CA VAL A 260 -11.01 -4.06 -17.21
C VAL A 260 -10.99 -5.48 -16.64
N PRO A 261 -9.93 -6.29 -16.89
CA PRO A 261 -9.84 -7.64 -16.32
C PRO A 261 -9.87 -7.62 -14.79
N LEU A 262 -10.78 -8.43 -14.21
CA LEU A 262 -11.03 -8.48 -12.77
C LEU A 262 -11.07 -9.93 -12.28
N GLY A 263 -10.29 -10.23 -11.25
CA GLY A 263 -10.49 -11.39 -10.37
C GLY A 263 -11.08 -10.93 -9.04
N MET A 264 -12.05 -11.67 -8.50
CA MET A 264 -12.68 -11.31 -7.22
C MET A 264 -12.93 -12.56 -6.38
N TYR A 265 -12.65 -12.46 -5.08
CA TYR A 265 -12.96 -13.52 -4.12
C TYR A 265 -13.62 -12.96 -2.87
N ILE A 266 -14.83 -13.44 -2.58
CA ILE A 266 -15.61 -12.99 -1.44
C ILE A 266 -15.73 -14.13 -0.44
N TYR A 267 -15.17 -13.95 0.76
CA TYR A 267 -15.42 -14.86 1.87
C TYR A 267 -16.85 -14.70 2.40
N PRO A 268 -17.50 -15.78 2.86
CA PRO A 268 -18.74 -15.66 3.62
C PRO A 268 -18.54 -14.96 4.97
N ASN A 269 -17.44 -15.28 5.67
CA ASN A 269 -17.12 -14.72 6.98
C ASN A 269 -15.64 -14.28 7.06
N GLY A 270 -15.33 -13.40 7.99
CA GLY A 270 -13.96 -12.95 8.27
C GLY A 270 -13.87 -11.60 8.95
N GLY A 271 -14.93 -10.78 8.83
CA GLY A 271 -14.93 -9.40 9.29
C GLY A 271 -13.87 -8.54 8.58
N HIS A 272 -13.57 -7.39 9.18
CA HIS A 272 -12.57 -6.47 8.66
C HIS A 272 -11.15 -6.80 9.13
N GLY A 273 -10.13 -6.49 8.31
CA GLY A 273 -8.74 -6.43 8.76
C GLY A 273 -8.12 -7.79 9.07
N PHE A 274 -8.49 -8.83 8.32
CA PHE A 274 -7.93 -10.18 8.51
C PHE A 274 -6.47 -10.33 7.99
N GLY A 275 -5.96 -9.35 7.24
CA GLY A 275 -4.60 -9.33 6.72
C GLY A 275 -4.31 -10.54 5.81
N LEU A 276 -3.15 -11.16 6.00
CA LEU A 276 -2.77 -12.34 5.24
C LEU A 276 -3.65 -13.57 5.54
N ASN A 277 -4.10 -13.74 6.78
CA ASN A 277 -4.74 -14.98 7.24
C ASN A 277 -6.15 -14.71 7.77
N ASN A 278 -7.18 -15.12 7.02
CA ASN A 278 -8.56 -15.14 7.52
C ASN A 278 -8.79 -16.37 8.39
N LYS A 279 -8.93 -16.16 9.71
CA LYS A 279 -9.09 -17.24 10.70
C LYS A 279 -10.43 -18.00 10.62
N THR A 280 -11.39 -17.49 9.85
CA THR A 280 -12.73 -18.10 9.71
C THR A 280 -12.82 -19.06 8.52
N SER A 281 -11.76 -19.19 7.73
CA SER A 281 -11.71 -20.02 6.53
C SER A 281 -10.40 -20.81 6.46
N GLN A 282 -10.46 -22.03 5.94
CA GLN A 282 -9.25 -22.80 5.59
C GLN A 282 -8.67 -22.34 4.26
N GLU A 283 -9.51 -21.87 3.34
CA GLU A 283 -9.08 -21.32 2.06
C GLU A 283 -8.31 -20.02 2.26
N GLN A 284 -7.11 -19.94 1.69
CA GLN A 284 -6.25 -18.75 1.73
C GLN A 284 -6.43 -17.95 0.44
N TRP A 285 -6.82 -16.69 0.58
CA TRP A 285 -7.00 -15.78 -0.56
C TRP A 285 -5.70 -15.58 -1.33
N PHE A 286 -4.56 -15.72 -0.65
CA PHE A 286 -3.25 -15.58 -1.28
C PHE A 286 -3.04 -16.67 -2.34
N ASP A 287 -3.54 -17.89 -2.13
CA ASP A 287 -3.46 -18.97 -3.13
C ASP A 287 -4.29 -18.64 -4.38
N ARG A 288 -5.46 -18.02 -4.19
CA ARG A 288 -6.28 -17.49 -5.31
C ARG A 288 -5.57 -16.37 -6.05
N LEU A 289 -4.89 -15.48 -5.32
CA LEU A 289 -4.05 -14.45 -5.94
C LEU A 289 -2.92 -15.09 -6.78
N VAL A 290 -2.24 -16.13 -6.30
CA VAL A 290 -1.18 -16.81 -7.07
C VAL A 290 -1.71 -17.34 -8.39
N ILE A 291 -2.90 -17.96 -8.38
CA ILE A 291 -3.56 -18.45 -9.60
C ILE A 291 -3.82 -17.27 -10.55
N TRP A 292 -4.44 -16.21 -10.06
CA TRP A 292 -4.74 -15.02 -10.86
C TRP A 292 -3.47 -14.38 -11.45
N LEU A 293 -2.38 -14.26 -10.68
CA LEU A 293 -1.11 -13.72 -11.16
C LEU A 293 -0.54 -14.54 -12.33
N LYS A 294 -0.69 -15.87 -12.30
CA LYS A 294 -0.28 -16.76 -13.41
C LYS A 294 -1.17 -16.59 -14.63
N ASP A 295 -2.49 -16.59 -14.43
CA ASP A 295 -3.46 -16.42 -15.52
C ASP A 295 -3.27 -15.07 -16.24
N GLN A 296 -2.89 -14.05 -15.49
CA GLN A 296 -2.58 -12.70 -15.98
C GLN A 296 -1.15 -12.53 -16.49
N LYS A 297 -0.36 -13.62 -16.57
CA LYS A 297 1.05 -13.67 -17.04
C LYS A 297 1.99 -12.72 -16.29
N ILE A 298 1.69 -12.46 -15.01
CA ILE A 298 2.55 -11.68 -14.12
C ILE A 298 3.65 -12.58 -13.57
N LEU A 299 3.28 -13.79 -13.10
CA LEU A 299 4.19 -14.87 -12.70
C LEU A 299 4.60 -15.78 -13.86
#